data_AF-A0A1X0FDI3-F1
#
_entry.id   AF-A0A1X0FDI3-F1
#
_cell.length_a   1.000
_cell.length_b   1.000
_cell.length_c   1.000
_cell.angle_alpha   90.00
_cell.angle_beta   90.00
_cell.angle_gamma   90.00
#
_symmetry.space_group_name_H-M   'P 1'
#
loop_
_entity.id
_entity.type
_entity.pdbx_description
1 polymer ?
#
loop_
_entity_poly.entity_id
_entity_poly.type
_entity_poly.pdbx_seq_one_letter_code
_entity_poly.pdbx_strand_id
1 'polypeptide(L)'
;MVEQMVRRASSMGFESWWRRAESVGFCAHPIQLTGTDEFGRDRVVWTRCNNRRAQICPSCSDLYARDTWQLVHAGTAGGHHDIPEAVADRPQVFVTLTAPSYGPVHTTSRAGDKRLRVCRDHHGTGRYRRCPHGKPLWCSTAHGEADIHVGQPICADCYDYIGHVLFTWHMPELWRRFTITLRRTLRRELRATGADPDAVRVSFIKVVELQARLIPHIHALIRLDPPDGDNCGGHYWQAPLTATELATIVQQAARTVAVTVTDPSSDTATRVIRFGTQVDTQPIDNRHAGTESPAVQDDSPHGRMLPGRRVARYLAKYVTKSLADVGISARRISTEAIANLDVSDHVRAILTTISQLADRGLAGVGRWLHTLGYRGHITSKSRRYSTTMTALRERRATWTREQRLKSTAYQHDLGFDPTDSDDLVVWEFDRAGLTSLGDRTLVNSAALRCIDARRIGLMEVRGKARNQRWDLPGGCDG
;
A
#
# COMPACT_ATOMS: atom_id res chain seq x y z
N MET A 1 30.57 -13.38 2.70
CA MET A 1 29.86 -12.27 2.02
C MET A 1 30.81 -11.15 1.60
N VAL A 2 31.56 -10.54 2.52
CA VAL A 2 32.52 -9.45 2.20
C VAL A 2 33.51 -9.85 1.13
N GLU A 3 34.09 -11.04 1.23
CA GLU A 3 35.01 -11.58 0.21
C GLU A 3 34.40 -11.62 -1.21
N GLN A 4 33.12 -12.01 -1.33
CA GLN A 4 32.42 -12.01 -2.63
C GLN A 4 32.23 -10.59 -3.18
N MET A 5 32.01 -9.60 -2.31
CA MET A 5 31.91 -8.19 -2.71
C MET A 5 33.25 -7.69 -3.25
N VAL A 6 34.34 -7.94 -2.51
CA VAL A 6 35.70 -7.55 -2.93
C VAL A 6 36.05 -8.21 -4.25
N ARG A 7 35.80 -9.52 -4.37
CA ARG A 7 36.04 -10.27 -5.61
C ARG A 7 35.27 -9.69 -6.81
N ARG A 8 34.01 -9.28 -6.63
CA ARG A 8 33.23 -8.62 -7.68
C ARG A 8 33.81 -7.25 -8.03
N ALA A 9 34.09 -6.43 -7.03
CA ALA A 9 34.60 -5.07 -7.20
C ALA A 9 35.97 -5.04 -7.91
N SER A 10 36.82 -6.03 -7.65
CA SER A 10 38.13 -6.17 -8.30
C SER A 10 38.10 -6.92 -9.64
N SER A 11 36.93 -7.31 -10.14
CA SER A 11 36.82 -8.06 -11.41
C SER A 11 36.94 -7.15 -12.63
N MET A 12 37.60 -7.62 -13.69
CA MET A 12 37.77 -6.91 -14.97
C MET A 12 36.44 -6.43 -15.60
N GLY A 13 35.34 -7.15 -15.34
CA GLY A 13 34.00 -6.82 -15.84
C GLY A 13 33.13 -6.00 -14.89
N PHE A 14 33.70 -5.43 -13.81
CA PHE A 14 32.92 -4.73 -12.80
C PHE A 14 32.15 -3.54 -13.36
N GLU A 15 32.78 -2.66 -14.14
CA GLU A 15 32.15 -1.44 -14.66
C GLU A 15 30.99 -1.72 -15.61
N SER A 16 31.11 -2.75 -16.46
CA SER A 16 30.01 -3.16 -17.35
C SER A 16 28.87 -3.79 -16.57
N TRP A 17 29.19 -4.62 -15.56
CA TRP A 17 28.22 -5.18 -14.62
C TRP A 17 27.51 -4.08 -13.82
N TRP A 18 28.24 -3.07 -13.35
CA TRP A 18 27.72 -1.96 -12.56
C TRP A 18 26.76 -1.10 -13.38
N ARG A 19 27.14 -0.72 -14.61
CA ARG A 19 26.25 -0.01 -15.55
C ARG A 19 24.99 -0.82 -15.85
N ARG A 20 25.09 -2.15 -15.94
CA ARG A 20 23.93 -3.04 -16.11
C ARG A 20 23.05 -3.08 -14.86
N ALA A 21 23.64 -3.09 -13.66
CA ALA A 21 22.89 -2.98 -12.41
C ALA A 21 22.18 -1.62 -12.30
N GLU A 22 22.86 -0.54 -12.66
CA GLU A 22 22.32 0.83 -12.67
C GLU A 22 21.18 1.00 -13.68
N SER A 23 21.24 0.33 -14.85
CA SER A 23 20.20 0.44 -15.89
C SER A 23 18.83 -0.06 -15.41
N VAL A 24 18.81 -1.02 -14.47
CA VAL A 24 17.60 -1.48 -13.77
C VAL A 24 17.40 -0.78 -12.42
N GLY A 25 18.12 0.31 -12.19
CA GLY A 25 18.17 1.12 -10.97
C GLY A 25 18.52 0.34 -9.73
N PHE A 26 19.50 -0.56 -9.82
CA PHE A 26 19.99 -1.40 -8.73
C PHE A 26 18.89 -2.34 -8.17
N CYS A 27 18.23 -3.07 -9.07
CA CYS A 27 17.27 -4.10 -8.70
C CYS A 27 17.98 -5.27 -7.98
N ALA A 28 17.51 -5.67 -6.80
CA ALA A 28 18.11 -6.77 -6.02
C ALA A 28 17.92 -8.17 -6.64
N HIS A 29 16.92 -8.31 -7.52
CA HIS A 29 16.57 -9.57 -8.18
C HIS A 29 16.29 -9.36 -9.68
N PRO A 30 17.23 -8.81 -10.45
CA PRO A 30 16.97 -8.50 -11.86
C PRO A 30 16.60 -9.79 -12.62
N ILE A 31 15.68 -9.67 -13.57
CA ILE A 31 15.34 -10.74 -14.48
C ILE A 31 16.25 -10.59 -15.68
N GLN A 32 17.09 -11.59 -15.92
CA GLN A 32 17.96 -11.66 -17.08
C GLN A 32 17.22 -12.34 -18.21
N LEU A 33 17.17 -11.65 -19.34
CA LEU A 33 16.63 -12.12 -20.60
C LEU A 33 17.76 -12.23 -21.60
N THR A 34 17.75 -13.31 -22.37
CA THR A 34 18.67 -13.56 -23.48
C THR A 34 17.89 -13.57 -24.77
N GLY A 35 18.46 -13.06 -25.84
CA GLY A 35 17.84 -13.11 -27.16
C GLY A 35 18.92 -12.97 -28.21
N THR A 36 18.72 -13.60 -29.36
CA THR A 36 19.65 -13.52 -30.48
C THR A 36 19.12 -12.48 -31.46
N ASP A 37 19.96 -11.52 -31.86
CA ASP A 37 19.57 -10.55 -32.88
C ASP A 37 19.55 -11.17 -34.28
N GLU A 38 19.03 -10.44 -35.27
CA GLU A 38 18.94 -10.90 -36.67
C GLU A 38 20.31 -11.26 -37.29
N PHE A 39 21.41 -10.77 -36.69
CA PHE A 39 22.78 -11.05 -37.09
C PHE A 39 23.40 -12.25 -36.34
N GLY A 40 22.60 -12.99 -35.57
CA GLY A 40 23.07 -14.14 -34.80
C GLY A 40 23.86 -13.77 -33.54
N ARG A 41 23.83 -12.51 -33.09
CA ARG A 41 24.58 -12.08 -31.89
C ARG A 41 23.72 -12.20 -30.64
N ASP A 42 24.27 -12.86 -29.63
CA ASP A 42 23.61 -12.98 -28.33
C ASP A 42 23.55 -11.63 -27.59
N ARG A 43 22.34 -11.26 -27.21
CA ARG A 43 22.02 -10.08 -26.41
C ARG A 43 21.54 -10.49 -25.04
N VAL A 44 21.99 -9.75 -24.03
CA VAL A 44 21.57 -9.94 -22.64
C VAL A 44 20.99 -8.64 -22.11
N VAL A 45 19.74 -8.67 -21.66
CA VAL A 45 19.06 -7.53 -21.05
C VAL A 45 18.63 -7.87 -19.63
N TRP A 46 18.74 -6.88 -18.75
CA TRP A 46 18.18 -6.97 -17.41
C TRP A 46 16.90 -6.15 -17.34
N THR A 47 15.87 -6.75 -16.74
CA THR A 47 14.64 -6.06 -16.40
C THR A 47 14.41 -6.11 -14.89
N ARG A 48 13.62 -5.17 -14.39
CA ARG A 48 13.32 -5.05 -12.95
C ARG A 48 12.41 -6.20 -12.48
N CYS A 49 12.66 -6.71 -11.27
CA CYS A 49 11.82 -7.74 -10.63
C CYS A 49 10.38 -7.32 -10.34
N ASN A 50 10.09 -6.00 -10.34
CA ASN A 50 8.79 -5.42 -9.99
C ASN A 50 8.21 -5.87 -8.64
N ASN A 51 9.06 -6.34 -7.71
CA ASN A 51 8.63 -6.73 -6.38
C ASN A 51 8.33 -5.49 -5.53
N ARG A 52 7.10 -5.39 -5.02
CA ARG A 52 6.66 -4.27 -4.20
C ARG A 52 7.27 -4.24 -2.79
N ARG A 53 7.82 -5.36 -2.29
CA ARG A 53 8.20 -5.52 -0.89
C ARG A 53 9.60 -4.96 -0.64
N ALA A 54 9.71 -3.95 0.23
CA ALA A 54 10.98 -3.26 0.52
C ALA A 54 12.08 -4.22 0.99
N GLN A 55 11.71 -5.18 1.84
CA GLN A 55 12.62 -6.20 2.38
C GLN A 55 13.18 -7.15 1.31
N ILE A 56 12.50 -7.32 0.17
CA ILE A 56 12.97 -8.18 -0.93
C ILE A 56 13.84 -7.39 -1.89
N CYS A 57 13.34 -6.24 -2.36
CA CYS A 57 14.04 -5.37 -3.31
C CYS A 57 13.72 -3.90 -3.01
N PRO A 58 14.60 -3.18 -2.28
CA PRO A 58 14.38 -1.78 -1.90
C PRO A 58 14.15 -0.86 -3.10
N SER A 59 14.92 -1.04 -4.18
CA SER A 59 14.82 -0.26 -5.41
C SER A 59 13.44 -0.38 -6.08
N CYS A 60 12.98 -1.59 -6.37
CA CYS A 60 11.70 -1.81 -7.04
C CYS A 60 10.51 -1.43 -6.14
N SER A 61 10.63 -1.67 -4.84
CA SER A 61 9.67 -1.23 -3.83
C SER A 61 9.51 0.28 -3.79
N ASP A 62 10.61 1.04 -3.73
CA ASP A 62 10.59 2.50 -3.73
C ASP A 62 9.92 3.06 -4.99
N LEU A 63 10.27 2.49 -6.15
CA LEU A 63 9.64 2.85 -7.41
C LEU A 63 8.13 2.57 -7.41
N TYR A 64 7.73 1.40 -6.93
CA TYR A 64 6.33 1.00 -6.82
C TYR A 64 5.54 1.92 -5.87
N ALA A 65 6.13 2.32 -4.75
CA ALA A 65 5.55 3.30 -3.83
C ALA A 65 5.33 4.65 -4.52
N ARG A 66 6.33 5.13 -5.29
CA ARG A 66 6.21 6.38 -6.06
C ARG A 66 5.16 6.29 -7.14
N ASP A 67 5.06 5.18 -7.86
CA ASP A 67 4.00 4.97 -8.86
C ASP A 67 2.62 4.92 -8.21
N THR A 68 2.50 4.26 -7.06
CA THR A 68 1.25 4.26 -6.27
C THR A 68 0.89 5.68 -5.83
N TRP A 69 1.87 6.49 -5.41
CA TRP A 69 1.64 7.89 -5.08
C TRP A 69 1.09 8.66 -6.27
N GLN A 70 1.67 8.49 -7.46
CA GLN A 70 1.20 9.14 -8.70
C GLN A 70 -0.24 8.71 -9.04
N LEU A 71 -0.56 7.42 -8.93
CA LEU A 71 -1.92 6.92 -9.14
C LEU A 71 -2.94 7.57 -8.21
N VAL A 72 -2.65 7.56 -6.91
CA VAL A 72 -3.55 8.12 -5.90
C VAL A 72 -3.66 9.63 -6.08
N HIS A 73 -2.54 10.32 -6.26
CA HIS A 73 -2.50 11.77 -6.40
C HIS A 73 -3.25 12.24 -7.65
N ALA A 74 -3.04 11.59 -8.81
CA ALA A 74 -3.78 11.90 -10.03
C ALA A 74 -5.29 11.69 -9.82
N GLY A 75 -5.67 10.57 -9.21
CA GLY A 75 -7.08 10.28 -8.91
C GLY A 75 -7.69 11.11 -7.78
N THR A 76 -6.91 11.94 -7.08
CA THR A 76 -7.42 12.77 -5.98
C THR A 76 -7.44 14.24 -6.37
N ALA A 77 -6.34 14.74 -6.93
CA ALA A 77 -6.14 16.14 -7.28
C ALA A 77 -6.42 16.45 -8.77
N GLY A 78 -6.34 15.48 -9.67
CA GLY A 78 -6.39 15.77 -11.11
C GLY A 78 -5.22 16.63 -11.61
N GLY A 79 -5.33 17.12 -12.85
CA GLY A 79 -4.38 18.06 -13.48
C GLY A 79 -3.10 17.42 -14.04
N HIS A 80 -2.95 16.10 -13.96
CA HIS A 80 -1.81 15.38 -14.53
C HIS A 80 -2.16 13.93 -14.85
N HIS A 81 -1.31 13.28 -15.67
CA HIS A 81 -1.52 11.93 -16.21
C HIS A 81 -2.89 11.74 -16.86
N ASP A 82 -3.32 12.73 -17.65
CA ASP A 82 -4.57 12.75 -18.40
C ASP A 82 -5.83 12.70 -17.52
N ILE A 83 -5.71 13.18 -16.28
CA ILE A 83 -6.83 13.32 -15.35
C ILE A 83 -7.28 14.79 -15.31
N PRO A 84 -8.57 15.10 -15.54
CA PRO A 84 -9.07 16.47 -15.50
C PRO A 84 -8.83 17.16 -14.16
N GLU A 85 -8.54 18.47 -14.18
CA GLU A 85 -8.40 19.29 -12.96
C GLU A 85 -9.68 19.31 -12.11
N ALA A 86 -10.85 19.23 -12.76
CA ALA A 86 -12.16 19.13 -12.10
C ALA A 86 -12.30 17.92 -11.15
N VAL A 87 -11.38 16.95 -11.19
CA VAL A 87 -11.31 15.87 -10.18
C VAL A 87 -11.07 16.41 -8.78
N ALA A 88 -10.31 17.50 -8.61
CA ALA A 88 -10.04 18.11 -7.32
C ALA A 88 -11.32 18.49 -6.57
N ASP A 89 -12.34 18.93 -7.31
CA ASP A 89 -13.63 19.42 -6.79
C ASP A 89 -14.64 18.31 -6.49
N ARG A 90 -14.35 17.06 -6.88
CA ARG A 90 -15.29 15.95 -6.70
C ARG A 90 -15.41 15.57 -5.21
N PRO A 91 -16.61 15.19 -4.73
CA PRO A 91 -16.78 14.66 -3.38
C PRO A 91 -15.93 13.42 -3.15
N GLN A 92 -15.08 13.47 -2.14
CA GLN A 92 -14.08 12.44 -1.85
C GLN A 92 -14.02 12.13 -0.37
N VAL A 93 -13.94 10.85 -0.04
CA VAL A 93 -13.83 10.36 1.33
C VAL A 93 -12.67 9.36 1.42
N PHE A 94 -11.77 9.61 2.36
CA PHE A 94 -10.84 8.60 2.84
C PHE A 94 -11.54 7.75 3.90
N VAL A 95 -11.53 6.43 3.75
CA VAL A 95 -12.12 5.50 4.70
C VAL A 95 -11.12 4.45 5.14
N THR A 96 -11.12 4.14 6.43
CA THR A 96 -10.41 2.99 7.01
C THR A 96 -11.44 2.01 7.58
N LEU A 97 -11.49 0.81 6.98
CA LEU A 97 -12.35 -0.30 7.37
C LEU A 97 -11.52 -1.35 8.10
N THR A 98 -11.77 -1.53 9.39
CA THR A 98 -11.01 -2.43 10.25
C THR A 98 -11.73 -3.74 10.50
N ALA A 99 -10.98 -4.77 10.88
CA ALA A 99 -11.55 -6.02 11.36
C ALA A 99 -12.17 -5.85 12.77
N PRO A 100 -13.16 -6.67 13.15
CA PRO A 100 -13.64 -6.72 14.52
C PRO A 100 -12.53 -7.19 15.47
N SER A 101 -12.79 -7.08 16.78
CA SER A 101 -11.89 -7.65 17.78
C SER A 101 -12.12 -9.16 17.89
N TYR A 102 -11.04 -9.94 17.88
CA TYR A 102 -11.06 -11.39 18.12
C TYR A 102 -10.53 -11.76 19.51
N GLY A 103 -10.20 -10.77 20.33
CA GLY A 103 -9.64 -10.97 21.66
C GLY A 103 -8.84 -9.74 22.10
N PRO A 104 -8.56 -9.61 23.40
CA PRO A 104 -7.70 -8.54 23.90
C PRO A 104 -6.26 -8.75 23.41
N VAL A 105 -5.68 -7.69 22.87
CA VAL A 105 -4.28 -7.66 22.38
C VAL A 105 -3.51 -6.55 23.07
N HIS A 106 -2.19 -6.66 23.08
CA HIS A 106 -1.31 -5.56 23.46
C HIS A 106 -1.41 -4.41 22.46
N THR A 107 -1.46 -3.18 22.94
CA THR A 107 -1.61 -1.97 22.12
C THR A 107 -0.63 -0.91 22.54
N THR A 108 -0.22 -0.08 21.58
CA THR A 108 0.43 1.20 21.88
C THR A 108 -0.65 2.23 22.20
N SER A 109 -0.56 2.89 23.35
CA SER A 109 -1.37 4.09 23.61
C SER A 109 -0.45 5.29 23.76
N ARG A 110 -0.65 6.33 22.95
CA ARG A 110 0.02 7.62 23.12
C ARG A 110 -0.97 8.61 23.75
N ALA A 111 -0.56 9.31 24.80
CA ALA A 111 -1.25 10.52 25.23
C ALA A 111 -0.92 11.67 24.28
N GLY A 112 -1.78 12.70 24.19
CA GLY A 112 -1.50 13.93 23.42
C GLY A 112 -0.13 14.54 23.72
N ASP A 113 0.37 14.35 24.95
CA ASP A 113 1.69 14.83 25.42
C ASP A 113 2.88 13.91 25.08
N LYS A 114 2.80 13.08 24.04
CA LYS A 114 3.88 12.16 23.58
C LYS A 114 4.35 11.11 24.60
N ARG A 115 3.82 11.07 25.82
CA ARG A 115 4.09 10.00 26.81
C ARG A 115 3.35 8.72 26.41
N LEU A 116 4.07 7.60 26.47
CA LEU A 116 3.47 6.28 26.30
C LEU A 116 2.56 6.00 27.50
N ARG A 117 1.29 5.70 27.23
CA ARG A 117 0.36 5.20 28.24
C ARG A 117 0.55 3.69 28.41
N VAL A 118 0.16 3.23 29.58
CA VAL A 118 0.02 1.82 29.92
C VAL A 118 -0.82 1.12 28.84
N CYS A 119 -0.32 -0.01 28.35
CA CYS A 119 -0.89 -0.79 27.25
C CYS A 119 -2.39 -1.04 27.43
N ARG A 120 -2.77 -1.55 28.60
CA ARG A 120 -4.15 -1.90 28.90
C ARG A 120 -4.37 -1.76 30.40
N ASP A 121 -4.74 -0.55 30.79
CA ASP A 121 -4.94 -0.20 32.20
C ASP A 121 -6.05 -1.05 32.85
N HIS A 122 -5.71 -1.62 34.00
CA HIS A 122 -6.61 -2.39 34.85
C HIS A 122 -7.81 -1.58 35.37
N HIS A 123 -7.68 -0.26 35.54
CA HIS A 123 -8.82 0.59 35.92
C HIS A 123 -9.86 0.71 34.81
N GLY A 124 -9.41 0.86 33.55
CA GLY A 124 -10.29 0.94 32.37
C GLY A 124 -10.88 -0.40 31.92
N THR A 125 -10.31 -1.54 32.33
CA THR A 125 -10.73 -2.89 31.88
C THR A 125 -11.54 -3.69 32.91
N GLY A 126 -11.97 -3.03 34.00
CA GLY A 126 -12.89 -3.60 34.98
C GLY A 126 -12.23 -4.25 36.19
N ARG A 127 -11.15 -3.63 36.71
CA ARG A 127 -10.29 -4.14 37.81
C ARG A 127 -9.56 -5.43 37.41
N TYR A 128 -8.81 -6.06 38.32
CA TYR A 128 -7.93 -7.23 38.15
C TYR A 128 -8.60 -8.51 37.60
N ARG A 129 -9.38 -8.39 36.52
CA ARG A 129 -10.07 -9.48 35.82
C ARG A 129 -9.04 -10.41 35.21
N ARG A 130 -9.27 -11.69 35.45
CA ARG A 130 -8.59 -12.80 34.82
C ARG A 130 -9.53 -13.44 33.82
N CYS A 131 -8.96 -13.99 32.76
CA CYS A 131 -9.72 -14.80 31.83
C CYS A 131 -10.03 -16.19 32.45
N PRO A 132 -10.89 -17.00 31.82
CA PRO A 132 -11.15 -18.38 32.25
C PRO A 132 -9.86 -19.24 32.35
N HIS A 133 -8.81 -18.90 31.60
CA HIS A 133 -7.51 -19.56 31.64
C HIS A 133 -6.57 -19.01 32.74
N GLY A 134 -7.07 -18.17 33.64
CA GLY A 134 -6.31 -17.60 34.76
C GLY A 134 -5.34 -16.47 34.40
N LYS A 135 -5.19 -16.11 33.11
CA LYS A 135 -4.30 -15.01 32.66
C LYS A 135 -4.94 -13.64 32.90
N PRO A 136 -4.18 -12.62 33.31
CA PRO A 136 -4.71 -11.26 33.49
C PRO A 136 -5.17 -10.69 32.14
N LEU A 137 -6.28 -9.94 32.11
CA LEU A 137 -6.78 -9.28 30.90
C LEU A 137 -6.30 -7.82 30.73
N TRP A 138 -5.27 -7.45 31.49
CA TRP A 138 -4.67 -6.13 31.56
C TRP A 138 -3.15 -6.24 31.42
N CYS A 139 -2.50 -5.14 31.04
CA CYS A 139 -1.05 -5.05 30.90
C CYS A 139 -0.60 -3.66 31.37
N SER A 140 0.22 -3.62 32.42
CA SER A 140 0.75 -2.38 33.02
C SER A 140 1.95 -1.80 32.27
N THR A 141 2.50 -2.53 31.29
CA THR A 141 3.66 -2.10 30.50
C THR A 141 3.26 -1.01 29.49
N ALA A 142 4.11 0.00 29.32
CA ALA A 142 3.97 0.97 28.24
C ALA A 142 4.78 0.48 27.03
N HIS A 143 4.09 0.02 25.99
CA HIS A 143 4.74 -0.50 24.78
C HIS A 143 5.08 0.62 23.79
N GLY A 144 6.29 0.59 23.25
CA GLY A 144 6.68 1.39 22.09
C GLY A 144 6.14 0.81 20.76
N GLU A 145 6.21 1.58 19.68
CA GLU A 145 5.76 1.12 18.34
C GLU A 145 6.55 -0.08 17.79
N ALA A 146 7.80 -0.26 18.23
CA ALA A 146 8.66 -1.35 17.81
C ALA A 146 8.67 -2.54 18.80
N ASP A 147 7.82 -2.50 19.83
CA ASP A 147 7.74 -3.58 20.80
C ASP A 147 7.08 -4.82 20.19
N ILE A 148 7.75 -5.96 20.29
CA ILE A 148 7.33 -7.24 19.71
C ILE A 148 5.97 -7.72 20.24
N HIS A 149 5.56 -7.27 21.43
CA HIS A 149 4.30 -7.70 22.04
C HIS A 149 3.10 -7.01 21.39
N VAL A 150 3.28 -5.82 20.80
CA VAL A 150 2.17 -5.04 20.24
C VAL A 150 1.45 -5.84 19.15
N GLY A 151 0.14 -5.97 19.31
CA GLY A 151 -0.71 -6.78 18.44
C GLY A 151 -0.84 -8.24 18.85
N GLN A 152 0.03 -8.77 19.70
CA GLN A 152 -0.10 -10.13 20.24
C GLN A 152 -1.26 -10.20 21.26
N PRO A 153 -1.95 -11.35 21.37
CA PRO A 153 -3.03 -11.53 22.31
C PRO A 153 -2.51 -11.54 23.76
N ILE A 154 -3.27 -10.90 24.65
CA ILE A 154 -3.01 -10.94 26.10
C ILE A 154 -3.12 -12.40 26.61
N CYS A 155 -4.06 -13.16 26.05
CA CYS A 155 -4.22 -14.59 26.28
C CYS A 155 -4.49 -15.26 24.93
N ALA A 156 -3.53 -16.04 24.45
CA ALA A 156 -3.65 -16.78 23.19
C ALA A 156 -4.88 -17.69 23.15
N ASP A 157 -5.18 -18.37 24.27
CA ASP A 157 -6.31 -19.30 24.39
C ASP A 157 -7.67 -18.59 24.35
N CYS A 158 -7.73 -17.29 24.69
CA CYS A 158 -8.94 -16.48 24.57
C CYS A 158 -9.10 -15.82 23.20
N TYR A 159 -8.11 -15.92 22.32
CA TYR A 159 -8.15 -15.26 21.02
C TYR A 159 -8.84 -16.15 19.99
N ASP A 160 -9.88 -15.63 19.33
CA ASP A 160 -10.63 -16.32 18.28
C ASP A 160 -9.83 -16.34 16.96
N TYR A 161 -8.88 -17.26 16.86
CA TYR A 161 -8.08 -17.46 15.65
C TYR A 161 -8.91 -17.93 14.46
N ILE A 162 -9.97 -18.70 14.69
CA ILE A 162 -10.86 -19.17 13.61
C ILE A 162 -11.56 -17.96 12.97
N GLY A 163 -12.16 -17.09 13.79
CA GLY A 163 -12.77 -15.85 13.31
C GLY A 163 -11.76 -14.94 12.60
N HIS A 164 -10.55 -14.82 13.13
CA HIS A 164 -9.45 -14.06 12.48
C HIS A 164 -9.16 -14.58 11.07
N VAL A 165 -8.94 -15.89 10.92
CA VAL A 165 -8.59 -16.50 9.63
C VAL A 165 -9.75 -16.41 8.65
N LEU A 166 -10.98 -16.69 9.10
CA LEU A 166 -12.18 -16.58 8.26
C LEU A 166 -12.40 -15.15 7.77
N PHE A 167 -12.25 -14.14 8.64
CA PHE A 167 -12.33 -12.74 8.21
C PHE A 167 -11.26 -12.41 7.17
N THR A 168 -10.02 -12.83 7.39
CA THR A 168 -8.90 -12.58 6.48
C THR A 168 -9.12 -13.21 5.11
N TRP A 169 -9.60 -14.47 5.09
CA TRP A 169 -9.92 -15.23 3.89
C TRP A 169 -11.09 -14.63 3.10
N HIS A 170 -12.14 -14.21 3.80
CA HIS A 170 -13.36 -13.66 3.22
C HIS A 170 -13.33 -12.15 3.01
N MET A 171 -12.28 -11.43 3.44
CA MET A 171 -12.17 -9.98 3.28
C MET A 171 -12.33 -9.51 1.81
N PRO A 172 -11.82 -10.20 0.77
CA PRO A 172 -12.10 -9.82 -0.61
C PRO A 172 -13.60 -9.87 -0.98
N GLU A 173 -14.33 -10.86 -0.47
CA GLU A 173 -15.79 -10.96 -0.68
C GLU A 173 -16.53 -9.90 0.13
N LEU A 174 -16.12 -9.65 1.38
CA LEU A 174 -16.67 -8.58 2.19
C LEU A 174 -16.49 -7.21 1.52
N TRP A 175 -15.33 -6.95 0.91
CA TRP A 175 -15.10 -5.76 0.10
C TRP A 175 -16.02 -5.69 -1.13
N ARG A 176 -16.18 -6.78 -1.88
CA ARG A 176 -17.12 -6.82 -3.00
C ARG A 176 -18.54 -6.44 -2.54
N ARG A 177 -19.02 -7.09 -1.48
CA ARG A 177 -20.33 -6.81 -0.87
C ARG A 177 -20.45 -5.36 -0.39
N PHE A 178 -19.41 -4.83 0.24
CA PHE A 178 -19.37 -3.44 0.65
C PHE A 178 -19.57 -2.49 -0.53
N THR A 179 -18.87 -2.69 -1.65
CA THR A 179 -19.06 -1.82 -2.82
C THR A 179 -20.44 -1.95 -3.46
N ILE A 180 -21.11 -3.11 -3.33
CA ILE A 180 -22.50 -3.30 -3.78
C ILE A 180 -23.46 -2.57 -2.84
N THR A 181 -23.32 -2.77 -1.53
CA THR A 181 -24.12 -2.10 -0.50
C THR A 181 -23.96 -0.59 -0.59
N LEU A 182 -22.74 -0.09 -0.76
CA LEU A 182 -22.45 1.34 -0.94
C LEU A 182 -23.22 1.93 -2.12
N ARG A 183 -23.18 1.28 -3.29
CA ARG A 183 -23.93 1.75 -4.47
C ARG A 183 -25.43 1.70 -4.25
N ARG A 184 -25.96 0.68 -3.57
CA ARG A 184 -27.39 0.57 -3.26
C ARG A 184 -27.85 1.65 -2.29
N THR A 185 -27.11 1.87 -1.20
CA THR A 185 -27.36 2.94 -0.23
C THR A 185 -27.32 4.29 -0.92
N LEU A 186 -26.27 4.57 -1.71
CA LEU A 186 -26.15 5.81 -2.48
C LEU A 186 -27.35 6.02 -3.41
N ARG A 187 -27.75 5.01 -4.20
CA ARG A 187 -28.92 5.13 -5.09
C ARG A 187 -30.21 5.42 -4.32
N ARG A 188 -30.39 4.84 -3.13
CA ARG A 188 -31.57 5.10 -2.28
C ARG A 188 -31.57 6.55 -1.78
N GLU A 189 -30.45 7.04 -1.26
CA GLU A 189 -30.34 8.42 -0.78
C GLU A 189 -30.56 9.43 -1.93
N LEU A 190 -29.99 9.18 -3.11
CA LEU A 190 -30.21 10.04 -4.29
C LEU A 190 -31.69 10.07 -4.72
N ARG A 191 -32.38 8.93 -4.72
CA ARG A 191 -33.83 8.89 -5.00
C ARG A 191 -34.63 9.67 -3.95
N ALA A 192 -34.24 9.58 -2.68
CA ALA A 192 -34.91 10.30 -1.60
C ALA A 192 -34.74 11.82 -1.71
N THR A 193 -33.63 12.31 -2.26
CA THR A 193 -33.38 13.74 -2.52
C THR A 193 -33.87 14.20 -3.90
N GLY A 194 -34.49 13.33 -4.70
CA GLY A 194 -34.97 13.65 -6.05
C GLY A 194 -33.88 13.71 -7.13
N ALA A 195 -32.66 13.32 -6.81
CA ALA A 195 -31.54 13.27 -7.75
C ALA A 195 -31.57 11.98 -8.58
N ASP A 196 -31.13 12.07 -9.84
CA ASP A 196 -30.99 10.88 -10.71
C ASP A 196 -29.83 9.99 -10.23
N PRO A 197 -30.09 8.73 -9.81
CA PRO A 197 -29.04 7.81 -9.37
C PRO A 197 -28.10 7.35 -10.48
N ASP A 198 -28.49 7.50 -11.74
CA ASP A 198 -27.69 7.13 -12.90
C ASP A 198 -26.77 8.28 -13.37
N ALA A 199 -26.94 9.48 -12.79
CA ALA A 199 -26.05 10.64 -12.96
C ALA A 199 -24.77 10.59 -12.10
N VAL A 200 -24.52 9.49 -11.37
CA VAL A 200 -23.37 9.36 -10.46
C VAL A 200 -22.72 7.98 -10.57
N ARG A 201 -21.38 7.98 -10.68
CA ARG A 201 -20.54 6.79 -10.62
C ARG A 201 -19.65 6.80 -9.38
N VAL A 202 -19.58 5.66 -8.69
CA VAL A 202 -18.63 5.47 -7.57
C VAL A 202 -17.29 4.95 -8.09
N SER A 203 -16.24 5.75 -7.92
CA SER A 203 -14.85 5.38 -8.19
C SER A 203 -14.06 5.22 -6.90
N PHE A 204 -13.13 4.28 -6.86
CA PHE A 204 -12.28 4.10 -5.69
C PHE A 204 -10.87 3.64 -6.02
N ILE A 205 -9.96 3.85 -5.08
CA ILE A 205 -8.73 3.06 -4.92
C ILE A 205 -8.69 2.53 -3.50
N LYS A 206 -8.27 1.28 -3.33
CA LYS A 206 -8.07 0.68 -2.02
C LYS A 206 -6.67 0.10 -1.87
N VAL A 207 -6.18 0.16 -0.64
CA VAL A 207 -4.95 -0.47 -0.17
C VAL A 207 -5.28 -1.34 1.04
N VAL A 208 -4.73 -2.54 1.07
CA VAL A 208 -4.80 -3.44 2.21
C VAL A 208 -3.48 -3.38 2.98
N GLU A 209 -3.61 -3.15 4.27
CA GLU A 209 -2.50 -3.18 5.22
C GLU A 209 -2.82 -4.18 6.34
N LEU A 210 -1.79 -4.78 6.93
CA LEU A 210 -1.95 -5.58 8.14
C LEU A 210 -1.79 -4.70 9.38
N GLN A 211 -2.73 -4.82 10.32
CA GLN A 211 -2.61 -4.20 11.63
C GLN A 211 -1.49 -4.89 12.43
N ALA A 212 -1.08 -4.30 13.56
CA ALA A 212 -0.09 -4.91 14.43
C ALA A 212 -0.49 -6.33 14.88
N ARG A 213 -1.79 -6.57 15.07
CA ARG A 213 -2.38 -7.90 15.35
C ARG A 213 -2.50 -8.83 14.14
N LEU A 214 -1.81 -8.51 13.04
CA LEU A 214 -1.69 -9.32 11.82
C LEU A 214 -2.97 -9.59 11.04
N ILE A 215 -4.05 -8.89 11.37
CA ILE A 215 -5.30 -8.95 10.61
C ILE A 215 -5.34 -7.82 9.57
N PRO A 216 -5.81 -8.08 8.34
CA PRO A 216 -5.88 -7.05 7.33
C PRO A 216 -6.98 -6.02 7.63
N HIS A 217 -6.72 -4.80 7.19
CA HIS A 217 -7.67 -3.70 7.14
C HIS A 217 -7.54 -2.97 5.80
N ILE A 218 -8.59 -2.26 5.42
CA ILE A 218 -8.68 -1.59 4.13
C ILE A 218 -8.63 -0.08 4.35
N HIS A 219 -7.70 0.57 3.69
CA HIS A 219 -7.77 2.01 3.43
C HIS A 219 -8.30 2.22 2.02
N ALA A 220 -9.30 3.07 1.85
CA ALA A 220 -9.83 3.39 0.54
C ALA A 220 -10.09 4.89 0.38
N LEU A 221 -9.90 5.36 -0.84
CA LEU A 221 -10.39 6.65 -1.30
C LEU A 221 -11.59 6.37 -2.18
N ILE A 222 -12.73 6.94 -1.83
CA ILE A 222 -14.00 6.79 -2.54
C ILE A 222 -14.40 8.17 -3.06
N ARG A 223 -14.67 8.25 -4.36
CA ARG A 223 -14.97 9.49 -5.10
C ARG A 223 -16.26 9.30 -5.90
N LEU A 224 -17.09 10.34 -5.95
CA LEU A 224 -18.21 10.42 -6.87
C LEU A 224 -17.76 11.07 -8.19
N ASP A 225 -18.13 10.46 -9.31
CA ASP A 225 -17.81 10.91 -10.66
C ASP A 225 -19.09 11.05 -11.50
N PRO A 226 -19.07 11.84 -12.59
CA PRO A 226 -20.11 11.80 -13.61
C PRO A 226 -20.18 10.42 -14.31
N PRO A 227 -21.31 10.09 -14.95
CA PRO A 227 -21.52 8.83 -15.65
C PRO A 227 -20.66 8.70 -16.92
N ASP A 228 -20.61 7.47 -17.43
CA ASP A 228 -19.72 7.02 -18.51
C ASP A 228 -20.10 7.62 -19.89
N GLY A 229 -19.82 8.91 -20.06
CA GLY A 229 -19.92 9.64 -21.33
C GLY A 229 -19.05 10.91 -21.34
N ASP A 230 -18.79 11.45 -20.15
CA ASP A 230 -18.02 12.67 -19.98
C ASP A 230 -16.73 12.36 -19.20
N ASN A 231 -15.77 11.69 -19.85
CA ASN A 231 -14.44 11.48 -19.25
C ASN A 231 -13.71 12.81 -18.98
N CYS A 232 -14.18 13.90 -19.59
CA CYS A 232 -13.73 15.25 -19.34
C CYS A 232 -14.46 15.88 -18.16
N GLY A 233 -15.69 15.44 -17.84
CA GLY A 233 -16.54 16.06 -16.83
C GLY A 233 -16.50 17.55 -17.03
N GLY A 234 -17.18 18.05 -18.07
CA GLY A 234 -17.19 19.48 -18.37
C GLY A 234 -17.39 20.28 -17.09
N HIS A 235 -16.87 21.50 -17.03
CA HIS A 235 -16.89 22.42 -15.88
C HIS A 235 -18.27 22.63 -15.20
N TYR A 236 -19.31 21.94 -15.68
CA TYR A 236 -20.71 22.01 -15.33
C TYR A 236 -21.27 20.82 -14.52
N TRP A 237 -20.53 19.72 -14.30
CA TRP A 237 -21.07 18.64 -13.46
C TRP A 237 -21.13 19.08 -12.00
N GLN A 238 -22.35 19.20 -11.46
CA GLN A 238 -22.59 19.48 -10.06
C GLN A 238 -22.86 18.17 -9.32
N ALA A 239 -22.07 17.91 -8.29
CA ALA A 239 -22.26 16.73 -7.48
C ALA A 239 -23.58 16.82 -6.70
N PRO A 240 -24.45 15.80 -6.74
CA PRO A 240 -25.72 15.82 -6.00
C PRO A 240 -25.55 15.64 -4.49
N LEU A 241 -24.32 15.34 -4.03
CA LEU A 241 -23.98 15.12 -2.63
C LEU A 241 -22.62 15.73 -2.30
N THR A 242 -22.49 16.24 -1.10
CA THR A 242 -21.24 16.69 -0.48
C THR A 242 -20.36 15.50 -0.05
N ALA A 243 -19.08 15.77 0.24
CA ALA A 243 -18.17 14.76 0.77
C ALA A 243 -18.59 14.25 2.17
N THR A 244 -19.26 15.09 2.97
CA THR A 244 -19.77 14.73 4.31
C THR A 244 -20.96 13.78 4.22
N GLU A 245 -21.89 14.03 3.31
CA GLU A 245 -23.01 13.10 3.04
C GLU A 245 -22.49 11.76 2.50
N LEU A 246 -21.51 11.80 1.58
CA LEU A 246 -20.84 10.59 1.12
C LEU A 246 -20.18 9.82 2.27
N ALA A 247 -19.54 10.50 3.22
CA ALA A 247 -18.92 9.86 4.38
C ALA A 247 -19.95 9.13 5.23
N THR A 248 -21.12 9.74 5.46
CA THR A 248 -22.24 9.14 6.20
C THR A 248 -22.76 7.88 5.49
N ILE A 249 -22.95 7.95 4.17
CA ILE A 249 -23.36 6.82 3.34
C ILE A 249 -22.34 5.67 3.40
N VAL A 250 -21.04 6.00 3.35
CA VAL A 250 -19.95 5.03 3.48
C VAL A 250 -19.96 4.35 4.85
N GLN A 251 -20.15 5.11 5.93
CA GLN A 251 -20.27 4.54 7.29
C GLN A 251 -21.47 3.60 7.39
N GLN A 252 -22.63 4.01 6.88
CA GLN A 252 -23.85 3.18 6.88
C GLN A 252 -23.63 1.87 6.09
N ALA A 253 -23.03 1.95 4.90
CA ALA A 253 -22.72 0.77 4.10
C ALA A 253 -21.72 -0.17 4.81
N ALA A 254 -20.71 0.38 5.49
CA ALA A 254 -19.74 -0.40 6.24
C ALA A 254 -20.34 -1.09 7.48
N ARG A 255 -21.30 -0.46 8.16
CA ARG A 255 -22.00 -1.03 9.33
C ARG A 255 -23.02 -2.11 8.98
N THR A 256 -23.60 -2.04 7.78
CA THR A 256 -24.67 -2.94 7.34
C THR A 256 -24.18 -4.14 6.56
N VAL A 257 -23.00 -4.06 5.94
CA VAL A 257 -22.47 -5.17 5.14
C VAL A 257 -22.06 -6.35 6.02
N ALA A 258 -22.51 -7.54 5.61
CA ALA A 258 -22.17 -8.81 6.24
C ALA A 258 -22.04 -9.93 5.19
N VAL A 259 -21.24 -10.94 5.50
CA VAL A 259 -21.10 -12.17 4.73
C VAL A 259 -21.28 -13.35 5.68
N THR A 260 -22.30 -14.16 5.44
CA THR A 260 -22.48 -15.42 6.17
C THR A 260 -21.63 -16.50 5.52
N VAL A 261 -20.84 -17.20 6.32
CA VAL A 261 -19.94 -18.26 5.90
C VAL A 261 -20.16 -19.50 6.76
N THR A 262 -20.03 -20.68 6.17
CA THR A 262 -19.97 -21.92 6.95
C THR A 262 -18.69 -21.93 7.78
N ASP A 263 -18.79 -22.28 9.05
CA ASP A 263 -17.64 -22.50 9.91
C ASP A 263 -17.11 -23.93 9.69
N PRO A 264 -15.93 -24.12 9.08
CA PRO A 264 -15.40 -25.48 8.86
C PRO A 264 -15.08 -26.21 10.18
N SER A 265 -15.12 -25.52 11.33
CA SER A 265 -14.93 -26.16 12.63
C SER A 265 -16.18 -26.83 13.20
N SER A 266 -17.35 -26.65 12.59
CA SER A 266 -18.62 -27.26 13.01
C SER A 266 -19.54 -27.50 11.81
N ASP A 267 -20.07 -28.72 11.68
CA ASP A 267 -20.86 -29.15 10.50
C ASP A 267 -22.14 -28.32 10.24
N THR A 268 -22.63 -27.57 11.23
CA THR A 268 -23.87 -26.79 11.12
C THR A 268 -23.71 -25.31 11.45
N ALA A 269 -22.57 -24.89 12.00
CA ALA A 269 -22.41 -23.50 12.45
C ALA A 269 -22.11 -22.57 11.27
N THR A 270 -22.81 -21.44 11.22
CA THR A 270 -22.49 -20.34 10.32
C THR A 270 -21.94 -19.16 11.10
N ARG A 271 -20.92 -18.49 10.58
CA ARG A 271 -20.40 -17.23 11.11
C ARG A 271 -20.76 -16.07 10.22
N VAL A 272 -21.00 -14.92 10.85
CA VAL A 272 -21.25 -13.66 10.15
C VAL A 272 -19.98 -12.82 10.17
N ILE A 273 -19.37 -12.65 8.99
CA ILE A 273 -18.19 -11.82 8.78
C ILE A 273 -18.64 -10.39 8.47
N ARG A 274 -18.17 -9.43 9.27
CA ARG A 274 -18.47 -7.99 9.14
C ARG A 274 -17.26 -7.14 9.49
N PHE A 275 -17.27 -5.87 9.13
CA PHE A 275 -16.28 -4.93 9.64
C PHE A 275 -16.46 -4.69 11.15
N GLY A 276 -15.37 -4.26 11.79
CA GLY A 276 -15.37 -3.83 13.18
C GLY A 276 -16.17 -2.55 13.38
N THR A 277 -16.37 -2.18 14.65
CA THR A 277 -17.08 -0.94 15.02
C THR A 277 -16.29 0.32 14.66
N GLN A 278 -14.97 0.22 14.57
CA GLN A 278 -14.08 1.30 14.19
C GLN A 278 -14.06 1.45 12.65
N VAL A 279 -14.95 2.30 12.16
CA VAL A 279 -14.96 2.80 10.79
C VAL A 279 -14.63 4.28 10.85
N ASP A 280 -13.47 4.64 10.31
CA ASP A 280 -13.03 6.04 10.25
C ASP A 280 -13.23 6.57 8.83
N THR A 281 -14.01 7.64 8.67
CA THR A 281 -14.24 8.30 7.39
C THR A 281 -13.88 9.77 7.52
N GLN A 282 -13.01 10.23 6.63
CA GLN A 282 -12.52 11.60 6.61
C GLN A 282 -12.78 12.20 5.22
N PRO A 283 -13.68 13.19 5.10
CA PRO A 283 -13.85 13.96 3.88
C PRO A 283 -12.51 14.60 3.45
N ILE A 284 -12.30 14.66 2.14
CA ILE A 284 -11.10 15.25 1.54
C ILE A 284 -11.42 16.61 0.96
N ASP A 285 -10.50 17.55 1.19
CA ASP A 285 -10.48 18.83 0.50
C ASP A 285 -9.19 18.98 -0.29
N ASN A 286 -9.32 19.27 -1.58
CA ASN A 286 -8.19 19.60 -2.44
C ASN A 286 -8.13 21.09 -2.80
N ARG A 287 -9.19 21.88 -2.53
CA ARG A 287 -9.29 23.31 -2.89
C ARG A 287 -8.26 24.18 -2.17
N HIS A 288 -7.91 23.82 -0.94
CA HIS A 288 -6.97 24.58 -0.11
C HIS A 288 -5.53 24.04 -0.13
N ALA A 289 -5.18 23.12 -1.04
CA ALA A 289 -3.85 22.51 -1.06
C ALA A 289 -2.72 23.47 -1.50
N GLY A 290 -3.05 24.63 -2.09
CA GLY A 290 -2.10 25.67 -2.51
C GLY A 290 -1.72 26.68 -1.42
N THR A 291 -2.51 26.80 -0.35
CA THR A 291 -2.22 27.67 0.78
C THR A 291 -1.73 26.78 1.92
N GLU A 292 -0.41 26.64 2.06
CA GLU A 292 0.15 26.03 3.26
C GLU A 292 -0.14 26.92 4.48
N SER A 293 -1.33 26.80 5.06
CA SER A 293 -1.56 27.28 6.41
C SER A 293 -0.62 26.49 7.34
N PRO A 294 0.14 27.16 8.22
CA PRO A 294 1.00 26.48 9.17
C PRO A 294 0.15 25.54 10.01
N ALA A 295 0.73 24.39 10.35
CA ALA A 295 0.09 23.40 11.19
C ALA A 295 -0.24 24.00 12.57
N VAL A 296 -1.43 24.56 12.73
CA VAL A 296 -2.05 24.67 14.04
C VAL A 296 -2.47 23.24 14.42
N GLN A 297 -1.82 22.73 15.47
CA GLN A 297 -2.29 21.59 16.22
C GLN A 297 -3.55 22.06 16.94
N ASP A 298 -4.71 21.81 16.34
CA ASP A 298 -5.98 21.92 17.03
C ASP A 298 -6.55 20.49 17.18
N ASP A 299 -6.61 20.04 18.43
CA ASP A 299 -6.98 18.70 18.89
C ASP A 299 -8.51 18.56 18.94
N SER A 300 -9.17 18.76 17.80
CA SER A 300 -10.60 18.47 17.64
C SER A 300 -10.81 17.18 16.83
N PRO A 301 -11.39 16.10 17.41
CA PRO A 301 -11.49 14.79 16.76
C PRO A 301 -12.52 14.67 15.62
N HIS A 302 -13.30 15.70 15.33
CA HIS A 302 -14.41 15.64 14.38
C HIS A 302 -14.42 16.87 13.47
N GLY A 303 -14.25 16.68 12.15
CA GLY A 303 -14.45 17.72 11.15
C GLY A 303 -13.23 18.19 10.35
N ARG A 304 -12.03 17.66 10.61
CA ARG A 304 -10.83 18.10 9.87
C ARG A 304 -10.78 17.48 8.46
N MET A 305 -10.85 18.33 7.43
CA MET A 305 -10.68 17.89 6.05
C MET A 305 -9.21 17.49 5.78
N LEU A 306 -9.01 16.35 5.12
CA LEU A 306 -7.67 15.85 4.79
C LEU A 306 -7.21 16.33 3.41
N PRO A 307 -5.98 16.88 3.27
CA PRO A 307 -5.42 17.14 1.95
C PRO A 307 -5.14 15.85 1.19
N GLY A 308 -5.59 15.74 -0.06
CA GLY A 308 -5.42 14.55 -0.89
C GLY A 308 -3.97 14.07 -1.04
N ARG A 309 -3.03 15.02 -1.16
CA ARG A 309 -1.58 14.73 -1.21
C ARG A 309 -1.07 13.95 0.01
N ARG A 310 -1.64 14.22 1.19
CA ARG A 310 -1.26 13.55 2.45
C ARG A 310 -1.74 12.11 2.44
N VAL A 311 -2.95 11.87 1.94
CA VAL A 311 -3.51 10.52 1.78
C VAL A 311 -2.72 9.72 0.75
N ALA A 312 -2.36 10.32 -0.39
CA ALA A 312 -1.49 9.68 -1.39
C ALA A 312 -0.16 9.22 -0.77
N ARG A 313 0.48 10.09 0.03
CA ARG A 313 1.73 9.75 0.74
C ARG A 313 1.52 8.65 1.77
N TYR A 314 0.41 8.71 2.51
CA TYR A 314 0.06 7.69 3.49
C TYR A 314 -0.11 6.33 2.80
N LEU A 315 -0.94 6.22 1.77
CA LEU A 315 -1.16 4.97 1.04
C LEU A 315 0.12 4.42 0.42
N ALA A 316 0.92 5.27 -0.22
CA ALA A 316 2.20 4.89 -0.83
C ALA A 316 3.21 4.32 0.19
N LYS A 317 3.13 4.72 1.46
CA LYS A 317 3.97 4.18 2.54
C LYS A 317 3.66 2.71 2.82
N TYR A 318 2.40 2.30 2.72
CA TYR A 318 1.96 0.98 3.20
C TYR A 318 1.96 -0.10 2.13
N VAL A 319 1.87 0.28 0.86
CA VAL A 319 1.86 -0.70 -0.24
C VAL A 319 3.16 -1.51 -0.38
N THR A 320 4.24 -1.09 0.27
CA THR A 320 5.54 -1.78 0.25
C THR A 320 5.77 -2.67 1.47
N LYS A 321 4.91 -2.59 2.50
CA LYS A 321 5.00 -3.43 3.69
C LYS A 321 4.83 -4.91 3.34
N SER A 322 5.51 -5.75 4.11
CA SER A 322 5.47 -7.20 3.96
C SER A 322 5.39 -7.86 5.33
N LEU A 323 5.23 -9.18 5.33
CA LEU A 323 5.23 -9.97 6.56
C LEU A 323 6.64 -10.38 7.02
N ALA A 324 7.70 -9.90 6.35
CA ALA A 324 9.07 -10.21 6.74
C ALA A 324 9.43 -9.68 8.13
N ASP A 325 8.82 -8.56 8.54
CA ASP A 325 9.02 -7.98 9.88
C ASP A 325 8.46 -8.88 11.00
N VAL A 326 7.65 -9.89 10.65
CA VAL A 326 7.14 -10.93 11.57
C VAL A 326 7.63 -12.33 11.23
N GLY A 327 8.80 -12.43 10.58
CA GLY A 327 9.49 -13.70 10.30
C GLY A 327 8.92 -14.52 9.13
N ILE A 328 7.94 -13.99 8.39
CA ILE A 328 7.34 -14.69 7.25
C ILE A 328 8.03 -14.28 5.95
N SER A 329 8.64 -15.26 5.30
CA SER A 329 9.25 -15.11 3.99
C SER A 329 8.23 -14.78 2.89
N ALA A 330 8.72 -14.12 1.84
CA ALA A 330 7.97 -13.85 0.63
C ALA A 330 7.54 -15.11 -0.16
N ARG A 331 8.20 -16.25 0.10
CA ARG A 331 7.99 -17.53 -0.59
C ARG A 331 6.83 -18.30 0.04
N ARG A 332 6.26 -19.24 -0.72
CA ARG A 332 5.24 -20.15 -0.18
C ARG A 332 5.83 -20.94 0.99
N ILE A 333 5.01 -21.09 2.02
CA ILE A 333 5.30 -21.84 3.24
C ILE A 333 4.51 -23.15 3.12
N SER A 334 5.17 -24.29 3.37
CA SER A 334 4.47 -25.56 3.52
C SER A 334 3.98 -25.72 4.96
N THR A 335 2.98 -26.57 5.14
CA THR A 335 2.37 -26.88 6.45
C THR A 335 3.39 -27.47 7.43
N GLU A 336 4.30 -28.30 6.94
CA GLU A 336 5.34 -28.98 7.72
C GLU A 336 6.40 -27.99 8.22
N ALA A 337 6.63 -26.90 7.48
CA ALA A 337 7.61 -25.89 7.84
C ALA A 337 7.16 -25.02 9.03
N ILE A 338 5.86 -24.99 9.35
CA ILE A 338 5.29 -24.08 10.37
C ILE A 338 5.99 -24.23 11.72
N ALA A 339 6.32 -25.46 12.14
CA ALA A 339 6.98 -25.73 13.42
C ALA A 339 8.39 -25.14 13.51
N ASN A 340 9.10 -25.04 12.39
CA ASN A 340 10.50 -24.60 12.34
C ASN A 340 10.69 -23.11 12.02
N LEU A 341 9.59 -22.36 11.86
CA LEU A 341 9.67 -20.92 11.62
C LEU A 341 10.09 -20.17 12.89
N ASP A 342 11.01 -19.22 12.74
CA ASP A 342 11.36 -18.26 13.78
C ASP A 342 10.34 -17.10 13.79
N VAL A 343 9.20 -17.36 14.45
CA VAL A 343 8.04 -16.46 14.52
C VAL A 343 7.43 -16.49 15.92
N SER A 344 6.72 -15.43 16.29
CA SER A 344 5.99 -15.39 17.56
C SER A 344 4.91 -16.46 17.65
N ASP A 345 4.52 -16.81 18.88
CA ASP A 345 3.43 -17.76 19.13
C ASP A 345 2.12 -17.32 18.48
N HIS A 346 1.86 -16.02 18.43
CA HIS A 346 0.69 -15.47 17.75
C HIS A 346 0.67 -15.77 16.25
N VAL A 347 1.81 -15.54 15.57
CA VAL A 347 1.95 -15.85 14.14
C VAL A 347 1.79 -17.36 13.91
N ARG A 348 2.45 -18.18 14.74
CA ARG A 348 2.40 -19.64 14.67
C ARG A 348 0.97 -20.16 14.85
N ALA A 349 0.21 -19.58 15.78
CA ALA A 349 -1.19 -19.93 16.01
C ALA A 349 -2.08 -19.58 14.81
N ILE A 350 -1.87 -18.43 14.15
CA ILE A 350 -2.58 -18.08 12.90
C ILE A 350 -2.27 -19.11 11.80
N LEU A 351 -0.99 -19.42 11.56
CA LEU A 351 -0.56 -20.38 10.54
C LEU A 351 -1.12 -21.78 10.81
N THR A 352 -1.07 -22.23 12.07
CA THR A 352 -1.63 -23.52 12.49
C THR A 352 -3.13 -23.58 12.28
N THR A 353 -3.84 -22.50 12.61
CA THR A 353 -5.30 -22.40 12.38
C THR A 353 -5.63 -22.44 10.89
N ILE A 354 -4.85 -21.78 10.03
CA ILE A 354 -5.00 -21.87 8.57
C ILE A 354 -4.85 -23.32 8.10
N SER A 355 -3.84 -24.05 8.59
CA SER A 355 -3.64 -25.46 8.25
C SER A 355 -4.85 -26.30 8.65
N GLN A 356 -5.29 -26.18 9.90
CA GLN A 356 -6.45 -26.93 10.42
C GLN A 356 -7.72 -26.64 9.63
N LEU A 357 -7.98 -25.38 9.26
CA LEU A 357 -9.12 -25.02 8.43
C LEU A 357 -9.01 -25.55 7.00
N ALA A 358 -7.80 -25.66 6.45
CA ALA A 358 -7.59 -26.29 5.15
C ALA A 358 -7.97 -27.77 5.18
N ASP A 359 -7.55 -28.48 6.23
CA ASP A 359 -7.84 -29.92 6.43
C ASP A 359 -9.34 -30.17 6.65
N ARG A 360 -10.04 -29.21 7.29
CA ARG A 360 -11.49 -29.25 7.52
C ARG A 360 -12.34 -28.75 6.33
N GLY A 361 -11.73 -28.60 5.15
CA GLY A 361 -12.48 -28.34 3.91
C GLY A 361 -12.57 -26.87 3.48
N LEU A 362 -11.85 -25.93 4.11
CA LEU A 362 -11.71 -24.57 3.58
C LEU A 362 -10.74 -24.57 2.38
N ALA A 363 -11.27 -24.98 1.22
CA ALA A 363 -10.49 -25.29 0.04
C ALA A 363 -9.53 -24.16 -0.38
N GLY A 364 -8.24 -24.50 -0.46
CA GLY A 364 -7.20 -23.63 -1.00
C GLY A 364 -6.62 -22.59 -0.03
N VAL A 365 -7.11 -22.49 1.21
CA VAL A 365 -6.57 -21.54 2.21
C VAL A 365 -5.09 -21.81 2.53
N GLY A 366 -4.68 -23.08 2.61
CA GLY A 366 -3.29 -23.48 2.88
C GLY A 366 -2.27 -22.95 1.85
N ARG A 367 -2.69 -22.64 0.61
CA ARG A 367 -1.80 -22.04 -0.41
C ARG A 367 -1.37 -20.60 -0.05
N TRP A 368 -2.04 -19.99 0.92
CA TRP A 368 -1.89 -18.59 1.32
C TRP A 368 -1.30 -18.44 2.73
N LEU A 369 -0.59 -19.46 3.26
CA LEU A 369 0.13 -19.37 4.53
C LEU A 369 1.10 -18.17 4.57
N HIS A 370 1.84 -17.95 3.48
CA HIS A 370 2.77 -16.83 3.31
C HIS A 370 2.13 -15.42 3.26
N THR A 371 0.80 -15.34 3.29
CA THR A 371 0.02 -14.10 3.40
C THR A 371 -0.97 -14.13 4.57
N LEU A 372 -0.80 -15.06 5.52
CA LEU A 372 -1.71 -15.29 6.64
C LEU A 372 -3.16 -15.47 6.20
N GLY A 373 -3.38 -16.15 5.07
CA GLY A 373 -4.71 -16.42 4.52
C GLY A 373 -5.29 -15.29 3.66
N TYR A 374 -4.62 -14.13 3.54
CA TYR A 374 -5.13 -13.07 2.66
C TYR A 374 -4.87 -13.41 1.19
N ARG A 375 -5.93 -13.55 0.40
CA ARG A 375 -5.87 -13.95 -1.03
C ARG A 375 -6.13 -12.83 -2.04
N GLY A 376 -6.28 -11.59 -1.58
CA GLY A 376 -6.61 -10.46 -2.45
C GLY A 376 -5.39 -9.66 -2.91
N HIS A 377 -5.62 -8.71 -3.82
CA HIS A 377 -4.60 -7.72 -4.17
C HIS A 377 -4.41 -6.71 -3.05
N ILE A 378 -3.16 -6.29 -2.84
CA ILE A 378 -2.83 -5.25 -1.85
C ILE A 378 -3.34 -3.89 -2.31
N THR A 379 -3.23 -3.59 -3.61
CA THR A 379 -3.75 -2.34 -4.18
C THR A 379 -4.70 -2.68 -5.33
N SER A 380 -5.87 -2.05 -5.36
CA SER A 380 -6.80 -2.17 -6.48
C SER A 380 -7.60 -0.87 -6.64
N LYS A 381 -7.91 -0.50 -7.89
CA LYS A 381 -8.69 0.70 -8.19
C LYS A 381 -9.81 0.41 -9.20
N SER A 382 -10.84 1.24 -9.19
CA SER A 382 -11.79 1.33 -10.29
C SER A 382 -11.07 1.73 -11.57
N ARG A 383 -11.54 1.23 -12.72
CA ARG A 383 -10.90 1.45 -14.03
C ARG A 383 -10.62 2.94 -14.29
N ARG A 384 -11.63 3.79 -14.07
CA ARG A 384 -11.59 5.25 -14.33
C ARG A 384 -11.25 6.12 -13.10
N TYR A 385 -10.68 5.53 -12.05
CA TYR A 385 -10.27 6.33 -10.89
C TYR A 385 -9.10 7.28 -11.21
N SER A 386 -8.11 6.78 -11.95
CA SER A 386 -6.85 7.46 -12.30
C SER A 386 -6.20 6.79 -13.52
N THR A 387 -4.99 7.24 -13.90
CA THR A 387 -4.08 6.57 -14.86
C THR A 387 -3.71 5.14 -14.44
N THR A 388 -2.88 4.43 -15.21
CA THR A 388 -2.48 3.03 -14.94
C THR A 388 -0.98 2.90 -14.60
N MET A 389 -0.61 1.80 -13.92
CA MET A 389 0.81 1.48 -13.68
C MET A 389 1.58 1.31 -14.99
N THR A 390 0.93 0.78 -16.04
CA THR A 390 1.53 0.60 -17.37
C THR A 390 1.83 1.96 -18.00
N ALA A 391 0.86 2.87 -18.03
CA ALA A 391 1.06 4.23 -18.55
C ALA A 391 2.18 4.98 -17.81
N LEU A 392 2.26 4.84 -16.48
CA LEU A 392 3.35 5.44 -15.69
C LEU A 392 4.73 4.85 -16.05
N ARG A 393 4.81 3.55 -16.34
CA ARG A 393 6.05 2.89 -16.78
C ARG A 393 6.44 3.33 -18.19
N GLU A 394 5.49 3.43 -19.11
CA GLU A 394 5.71 3.91 -20.48
C GLU A 394 6.21 5.36 -20.48
N ARG A 395 5.53 6.27 -19.77
CA ARG A 395 5.97 7.66 -19.61
C ARG A 395 7.39 7.75 -19.07
N ARG A 396 7.73 6.94 -18.06
CA ARG A 396 9.09 6.87 -17.53
C ARG A 396 10.10 6.33 -18.54
N ALA A 397 9.72 5.30 -19.31
CA ALA A 397 10.60 4.72 -20.32
C ALA A 397 10.90 5.71 -21.43
N THR A 398 9.88 6.41 -21.94
CA THR A 398 10.02 7.50 -22.92
C THR A 398 10.94 8.61 -22.39
N TRP A 399 10.66 9.13 -21.19
CA TRP A 399 11.52 10.14 -20.57
C TRP A 399 12.96 9.66 -20.42
N THR A 400 13.19 8.41 -20.01
CA THR A 400 14.54 7.84 -19.86
C THR A 400 15.27 7.76 -21.21
N ARG A 401 14.57 7.39 -22.29
CA ARG A 401 15.15 7.39 -23.65
C ARG A 401 15.52 8.80 -24.10
N GLU A 402 14.62 9.76 -23.93
CA GLU A 402 14.86 11.16 -24.28
C GLU A 402 16.05 11.77 -23.51
N GLN A 403 16.16 11.49 -22.21
CA GLN A 403 17.30 11.96 -21.42
C GLN A 403 18.61 11.35 -21.90
N ARG A 404 18.61 10.05 -22.26
CA ARG A 404 19.81 9.41 -22.82
C ARG A 404 20.20 10.05 -24.15
N LEU A 405 19.25 10.29 -25.04
CA LEU A 405 19.51 10.98 -26.33
C LEU A 405 20.10 12.37 -26.11
N LYS A 406 19.60 13.13 -25.13
CA LYS A 406 20.16 14.45 -24.77
C LYS A 406 21.58 14.34 -24.22
N SER A 407 21.85 13.37 -23.35
CA SER A 407 23.20 13.15 -22.81
C SER A 407 24.19 12.66 -23.87
N THR A 408 23.78 11.83 -24.83
CA THR A 408 24.64 11.37 -25.93
C THR A 408 24.86 12.45 -26.98
N ALA A 409 23.86 13.30 -27.26
CA ALA A 409 24.01 14.46 -28.14
C ALA A 409 25.01 15.50 -27.59
N TYR A 410 25.20 15.57 -26.27
CA TYR A 410 26.26 16.36 -25.64
C TYR A 410 27.63 15.68 -25.63
N GLN A 411 27.74 14.40 -26.01
CA GLN A 411 28.99 13.62 -25.95
C GLN A 411 29.55 13.21 -27.32
N HIS A 412 28.78 13.23 -28.42
CA HIS A 412 29.31 12.94 -29.77
C HIS A 412 28.59 13.72 -30.89
N ASP A 413 29.33 14.62 -31.54
CA ASP A 413 29.15 15.10 -32.91
C ASP A 413 29.73 14.05 -33.90
N LEU A 414 29.26 12.80 -33.78
CA LEU A 414 29.56 11.73 -34.73
C LEU A 414 28.27 10.95 -35.00
N GLY A 415 27.78 11.10 -36.23
CA GLY A 415 26.50 10.60 -36.72
C GLY A 415 26.34 9.10 -36.53
N PHE A 416 25.60 8.73 -35.49
CA PHE A 416 24.97 7.43 -35.37
C PHE A 416 23.47 7.67 -35.23
N ASP A 417 22.75 7.44 -36.33
CA ASP A 417 21.30 7.52 -36.41
C ASP A 417 20.70 6.40 -35.53
N PRO A 418 19.84 6.70 -34.53
CA PRO A 418 19.17 5.67 -33.73
C PRO A 418 17.82 5.27 -34.33
N THR A 419 17.57 5.57 -35.60
CA THR A 419 16.46 4.97 -36.35
C THR A 419 16.92 3.68 -37.02
N ASP A 420 16.06 2.66 -36.98
CA ASP A 420 16.27 1.22 -37.27
C ASP A 420 17.04 0.42 -36.21
N SER A 421 16.49 -0.62 -35.59
CA SER A 421 15.40 -1.49 -36.01
C SER A 421 14.55 -1.91 -34.78
N ASP A 422 13.24 -1.96 -34.96
CA ASP A 422 12.33 -2.75 -34.12
C ASP A 422 12.57 -4.23 -34.44
N ASP A 423 13.81 -4.68 -34.24
CA ASP A 423 14.23 -6.05 -34.46
C ASP A 423 13.41 -6.92 -33.53
N LEU A 424 12.73 -7.91 -34.11
CA LEU A 424 11.92 -8.87 -33.40
C LEU A 424 12.83 -9.86 -32.63
N VAL A 425 13.61 -9.34 -31.69
CA VAL A 425 14.45 -10.13 -30.79
C VAL A 425 13.49 -10.88 -29.86
N VAL A 426 13.40 -12.19 -30.07
CA VAL A 426 12.67 -13.07 -29.17
C VAL A 426 13.47 -13.20 -27.87
N TRP A 427 12.91 -12.65 -26.80
CA TRP A 427 13.52 -12.70 -25.48
C TRP A 427 13.12 -13.98 -24.74
N GLU A 428 14.11 -14.76 -24.35
CA GLU A 428 13.95 -15.93 -23.50
C GLU A 428 14.35 -15.61 -22.07
N PHE A 429 13.65 -16.23 -21.12
CA PHE A 429 14.03 -16.16 -19.72
C PHE A 429 15.26 -17.03 -19.47
N ASP A 430 16.34 -16.40 -18.99
CA ASP A 430 17.53 -17.13 -18.55
C ASP A 430 17.47 -17.36 -17.04
N ARG A 431 17.36 -16.29 -16.25
CA ARG A 431 17.44 -16.38 -14.77
C ARG A 431 16.86 -15.17 -14.04
N ALA A 432 16.56 -15.39 -12.77
CA ALA A 432 16.17 -14.33 -11.84
C ALA A 432 17.20 -14.19 -10.71
N GLY A 433 17.69 -12.98 -10.50
CA GLY A 433 18.59 -12.66 -9.41
C GLY A 433 20.07 -12.57 -9.78
N LEU A 434 20.82 -12.06 -8.81
CA LEU A 434 22.26 -11.92 -8.89
C LEU A 434 22.95 -13.23 -8.53
N THR A 435 24.16 -13.41 -9.04
CA THR A 435 24.96 -14.65 -8.92
C THR A 435 25.42 -14.96 -7.50
N SER A 436 25.62 -13.93 -6.68
CA SER A 436 26.18 -14.08 -5.34
C SER A 436 25.48 -13.17 -4.33
N LEU A 437 25.64 -13.51 -3.05
CA LEU A 437 25.20 -12.63 -1.96
C LEU A 437 26.00 -11.33 -1.95
N GLY A 438 27.30 -11.37 -2.28
CA GLY A 438 28.13 -10.18 -2.44
C GLY A 438 27.59 -9.20 -3.49
N ASP A 439 27.23 -9.72 -4.67
CA ASP A 439 26.61 -8.92 -5.75
C ASP A 439 25.31 -8.26 -5.26
N ARG A 440 24.48 -9.03 -4.55
CA ARG A 440 23.21 -8.53 -3.99
C ARG A 440 23.42 -7.46 -2.93
N THR A 441 24.44 -7.59 -2.08
CA THR A 441 24.78 -6.58 -1.07
C THR A 441 25.25 -5.28 -1.74
N LEU A 442 26.15 -5.35 -2.73
CA LEU A 442 26.60 -4.18 -3.48
C LEU A 442 25.43 -3.42 -4.12
N VAL A 443 24.54 -4.14 -4.80
CA VAL A 443 23.35 -3.57 -5.45
C VAL A 443 22.36 -3.00 -4.43
N ASN A 444 22.09 -3.68 -3.33
CA ASN A 444 21.21 -3.16 -2.28
C ASN A 444 21.76 -1.88 -1.65
N SER A 445 23.06 -1.84 -1.34
CA SER A 445 23.70 -0.64 -0.80
C SER A 445 23.62 0.53 -1.77
N ALA A 446 23.85 0.30 -3.08
CA ALA A 446 23.68 1.34 -4.09
C ALA A 446 22.23 1.83 -4.19
N ALA A 447 21.26 0.91 -4.22
CA ALA A 447 19.85 1.24 -4.24
C ALA A 447 19.44 2.14 -3.06
N LEU A 448 19.85 1.79 -1.84
CA LEU A 448 19.55 2.56 -0.64
C LEU A 448 20.19 3.96 -0.71
N ARG A 449 21.46 4.08 -1.11
CA ARG A 449 22.11 5.38 -1.32
C ARG A 449 21.37 6.24 -2.35
N CYS A 450 20.95 5.67 -3.47
CA CYS A 450 20.17 6.39 -4.48
C CYS A 450 18.78 6.84 -3.95
N ILE A 451 18.16 6.05 -3.07
CA ILE A 451 16.89 6.42 -2.43
C ILE A 451 17.11 7.58 -1.45
N ASP A 452 18.13 7.47 -0.60
CA ASP A 452 18.43 8.47 0.43
C ASP A 452 18.89 9.79 -0.17
N ALA A 453 19.80 9.78 -1.15
CA ALA A 453 20.23 10.97 -1.86
C ALA A 453 19.04 11.72 -2.50
N ARG A 454 18.09 10.98 -3.09
CA ARG A 454 16.86 11.57 -3.64
C ARG A 454 15.98 12.19 -2.56
N ARG A 455 15.83 11.52 -1.40
CA ARG A 455 15.04 12.03 -0.27
C ARG A 455 15.65 13.30 0.30
N ILE A 456 16.97 13.32 0.48
CA ILE A 456 17.74 14.48 0.94
C ILE A 456 17.55 15.64 -0.05
N GLY A 457 17.77 15.42 -1.35
CA GLY A 457 17.57 16.45 -2.36
C GLY A 457 16.14 17.02 -2.37
N LEU A 458 15.11 16.17 -2.20
CA LEU A 458 13.73 16.64 -2.06
C LEU A 458 13.48 17.45 -0.77
N MET A 459 14.13 17.10 0.33
CA MET A 459 14.04 17.85 1.60
C MET A 459 14.74 19.21 1.48
N GLU A 460 15.91 19.26 0.84
CA GLU A 460 16.66 20.49 0.59
C GLU A 460 15.90 21.45 -0.33
N VAL A 461 15.36 20.97 -1.45
CA VAL A 461 14.56 21.79 -2.38
C VAL A 461 13.34 22.39 -1.66
N ARG A 462 12.67 21.61 -0.82
CA ARG A 462 11.53 22.10 -0.01
C ARG A 462 11.97 23.10 1.06
N GLY A 463 13.13 22.88 1.68
CA GLY A 463 13.73 23.81 2.63
C GLY A 463 14.04 25.16 1.98
N LYS A 464 14.66 25.15 0.79
CA LYS A 464 14.95 26.36 0.00
C LYS A 464 13.68 27.11 -0.40
N ALA A 465 12.65 26.40 -0.90
CA ALA A 465 11.37 27.03 -1.25
C ALA A 465 10.68 27.67 -0.03
N ARG A 466 10.82 27.08 1.17
CA ARG A 466 10.28 27.65 2.41
C ARG A 466 11.05 28.89 2.86
N ASN A 467 12.37 28.89 2.75
CA ASN A 467 13.21 30.04 3.10
C ASN A 467 13.01 31.21 2.13
N GLN A 468 12.94 30.94 0.82
CA GLN A 468 12.64 31.97 -0.20
C GLN A 468 11.26 32.62 -0.01
N ARG A 469 10.29 31.91 0.61
CA ARG A 469 8.97 32.46 0.93
C ARG A 469 8.98 33.36 2.19
N TRP A 470 9.99 33.24 3.03
CA TRP A 470 10.22 34.11 4.20
C TRP A 470 11.02 35.37 3.83
N ASP A 471 11.81 35.31 2.76
CA ASP A 471 12.63 36.43 2.26
C ASP A 471 11.89 37.36 1.28
N LEU A 472 10.55 37.38 1.27
CA LEU A 472 9.79 38.45 0.62
C LEU A 472 9.83 39.69 1.54
N PRO A 473 10.42 40.83 1.13
CA PRO A 473 10.43 42.03 1.95
C PRO A 473 9.00 42.53 2.11
N GLY A 474 8.60 42.76 3.36
CA GLY A 474 7.46 43.62 3.65
C GLY A 474 7.64 44.94 2.92
N GLY A 475 6.59 45.37 2.22
CA GLY A 475 6.55 46.70 1.62
C GLY A 475 6.87 47.73 2.69
N CYS A 476 7.97 48.45 2.48
CA CYS A 476 8.17 49.73 3.13
C CYS A 476 7.25 50.74 2.45
N ASP A 477 6.56 51.50 3.30
CA ASP A 477 5.76 52.66 2.96
C ASP A 477 6.50 53.64 2.03
N GLY A 478 5.73 54.20 1.09
CA GLY A 478 6.09 55.29 0.19
C GLY A 478 4.85 55.78 -0.54
#